data_AF-A0A5K0ZIZ3-F1
#
_entry.id   AF-A0A5K0ZIZ3-F1
#
_cell.length_a   1.000
_cell.length_b   1.000
_cell.length_c   1.000
_cell.angle_alpha   90.00
_cell.angle_beta   90.00
_cell.angle_gamma   90.00
#
_symmetry.space_group_name_H-M   'P 1'
#
loop_
_entity.id
_entity.type
_entity.pdbx_description
1 polymer ?
#
loop_
_entity_poly.entity_id
_entity_poly.type
_entity_poly.pdbx_seq_one_letter_code
_entity_poly.pdbx_strand_id
1 'polypeptide(L)' 'SSLSLSSEIRRSLDAISTRTRRFEDIYSSSLRFRILRQHGYN' A
#
# COMPACT_ATOMS: atom_id res chain seq x y z
N SER A 1 -5.29 11.18 18.70
CA SER A 1 -5.45 9.77 18.27
C SER A 1 -5.38 9.58 16.75
N SER A 2 -5.83 10.54 15.92
CA SER A 2 -5.79 10.47 14.43
C SER A 2 -4.38 10.49 13.83
N LEU A 3 -3.44 11.23 14.43
CA LEU A 3 -2.04 11.31 13.99
C LEU A 3 -1.31 9.95 14.03
N SER A 4 -1.71 9.07 14.96
CA SER A 4 -1.15 7.71 15.07
C SER A 4 -1.59 6.81 13.93
N LEU A 5 -2.83 6.96 13.46
CA LEU A 5 -3.37 6.12 12.39
C LEU A 5 -2.74 6.48 11.05
N SER A 6 -2.55 7.77 10.76
CA SER A 6 -1.92 8.22 9.52
C SER A 6 -0.47 7.75 9.39
N SER A 7 0.30 7.73 10.48
CA SER A 7 1.68 7.23 10.48
C SER A 7 1.75 5.72 10.28
N GLU A 8 0.83 4.97 10.90
CA GLU A 8 0.72 3.53 10.75
C GLU A 8 0.29 3.11 9.33
N ILE A 9 -0.64 3.86 8.72
CA ILE A 9 -1.00 3.70 7.31
C ILE A 9 0.22 3.93 6.42
N ARG A 10 0.98 5.00 6.65
CA ARG A 10 2.16 5.32 5.82
C ARG A 10 3.22 4.23 5.89
N ARG A 11 3.51 3.75 7.11
CA ARG A 11 4.44 2.63 7.32
C ARG A 11 3.99 1.35 6.62
N SER A 12 2.68 1.08 6.61
CA SER A 12 2.12 -0.08 5.92
C SER A 12 2.22 0.06 4.40
N LEU A 13 1.98 1.26 3.86
CA LEU A 13 2.11 1.53 2.42
C LEU A 13 3.56 1.38 1.94
N ASP A 14 4.54 1.81 2.72
CA ASP A 14 5.96 1.61 2.41
C ASP A 14 6.33 0.11 2.32
N ALA A 15 5.84 -0.69 3.28
CA ALA A 15 6.03 -2.13 3.29
C ALA A 15 5.34 -2.81 2.09
N ILE A 16 4.14 -2.35 1.73
CA ILE A 16 3.42 -2.85 0.55
C ILE A 16 4.15 -2.44 -0.73
N SER A 17 4.66 -1.22 -0.86
CA SER A 17 5.33 -0.75 -2.07
C SER A 17 6.58 -1.58 -2.38
N THR A 18 7.37 -1.90 -1.36
CA THR A 18 8.64 -2.64 -1.48
C THR A 18 8.48 -4.17 -1.61
N ARG A 19 7.29 -4.72 -1.39
CA ARG A 19 7.05 -6.18 -1.41
C ARG A 19 7.11 -6.77 -2.81
N THR A 20 7.95 -7.80 -2.99
CA THR A 20 8.15 -8.50 -4.27
C THR A 20 6.91 -9.30 -4.70
N ARG A 21 6.41 -9.00 -5.90
CA ARG A 21 5.11 -9.39 -6.50
C ARG A 21 4.88 -10.87 -6.85
N ARG A 22 5.66 -11.82 -6.32
CA ARG A 22 5.81 -13.12 -6.99
C ARG A 22 4.49 -13.93 -7.14
N PHE A 23 3.47 -13.69 -6.30
CA PHE A 23 2.16 -14.37 -6.36
C PHE A 23 1.01 -13.51 -5.78
N GLU A 24 0.68 -12.37 -6.39
CA GLU A 24 -0.58 -11.67 -6.08
C GLU A 24 -1.66 -12.05 -7.11
N ASP A 25 -2.86 -12.37 -6.65
CA ASP A 25 -4.01 -12.52 -7.54
C ASP A 25 -4.42 -11.17 -8.16
N ILE A 26 -5.29 -11.20 -9.18
CA ILE A 26 -5.69 -10.01 -9.94
C ILE A 26 -6.38 -8.98 -9.04
N TYR A 27 -7.21 -9.42 -8.09
CA TYR A 27 -7.91 -8.52 -7.18
C TYR A 27 -6.92 -7.85 -6.23
N SER A 28 -6.03 -8.62 -5.60
CA SER A 28 -4.96 -8.10 -4.73
C SER A 28 -4.04 -7.12 -5.46
N SER A 29 -3.65 -7.44 -6.70
CA SER A 29 -2.83 -6.58 -7.56
C SER A 29 -3.54 -5.26 -7.88
N SER A 30 -4.82 -5.32 -8.25
CA SER A 30 -5.64 -4.15 -8.60
C SER A 30 -5.89 -3.25 -7.39
N LEU A 31 -6.15 -3.85 -6.23
CA LEU A 31 -6.34 -3.13 -4.98
C LEU A 31 -5.06 -2.42 -4.54
N ARG A 32 -3.92 -3.13 -4.56
CA ARG A 32 -2.61 -2.56 -4.24
C ARG A 32 -2.27 -1.39 -5.16
N PHE A 33 -2.49 -1.54 -6.47
CA PHE A 33 -2.30 -0.45 -7.42
C PHE A 33 -3.15 0.77 -7.06
N ARG A 34 -4.47 0.59 -6.86
CA ARG A 34 -5.38 1.69 -6.50
C ARG A 34 -4.92 2.43 -5.25
N ILE A 35 -4.62 1.69 -4.18
CA ILE A 35 -4.22 2.26 -2.89
C ILE A 35 -2.90 3.02 -3.02
N LEU A 36 -1.88 2.43 -3.64
CA LEU A 36 -0.57 3.08 -3.80
C LEU A 36 -0.69 4.39 -4.61
N ARG A 37 -1.46 4.40 -5.70
CA ARG A 37 -1.69 5.61 -6.51
C ARG A 37 -2.45 6.68 -5.76
N GLN A 38 -3.44 6.31 -4.94
CA GLN A 38 -4.16 7.26 -4.08
C GLN A 38 -3.25 7.96 -3.07
N HIS A 39 -2.15 7.31 -2.66
CA HIS A 39 -1.18 7.84 -1.71
C HIS A 39 0.10 8.40 -2.35
N GLY A 40 0.16 8.51 -3.69
CA GLY A 40 1.27 9.14 -4.41
C GLY A 40 2.51 8.26 -4.59
N TYR A 41 2.42 6.96 -4.34
CA TYR A 41 3.51 6.01 -4.62
C TYR A 41 3.61 5.75 -6.13
N ASN A 42 4.83 5.85 -6.68
CA ASN A 42 5.11 5.65 -8.10
C ASN A 42 5.80 4.31 -8.35
#